data_AF-A0A6J2H4U8-F1
#
_entry.id   AF-A0A6J2H4U8-F1
#
_cell.length_a   1.000
_cell.length_b   1.000
_cell.length_c   1.000
_cell.angle_alpha   90.00
_cell.angle_beta   90.00
_cell.angle_gamma   90.00
#
_symmetry.space_group_name_H-M   'P 1'
#
loop_
_entity.id
_entity.type
_entity.pdbx_description
1 polymer ?
#
loop_
_entity_poly.entity_id
_entity_poly.type
_entity_poly.pdbx_seq_one_letter_code
_entity_poly.pdbx_strand_id
1 'polypeptide(L)' 'MNFICPITQMEMRRPVRNKVCGHTYEEEAIVEIIQSRKQRKKKVRCPKMGCSHDDVKRSDLVPDEALKRVIDSQNK' A
#
# COMPACT_ATOMS: atom_id res chain seq x y z
N MET A 1 15.83 2.22 -4.21
CA MET A 1 14.48 1.67 -3.90
C MET A 1 14.09 2.17 -2.52
N ASN A 2 12.89 2.71 -2.34
CA ASN A 2 12.40 3.12 -1.02
C ASN A 2 11.47 2.04 -0.49
N PHE A 3 11.90 1.31 0.55
CA PHE A 3 11.09 0.27 1.20
C PHE A 3 10.17 0.81 2.29
N ILE A 4 10.18 2.13 2.47
CA ILE A 4 9.38 2.84 3.46
C ILE A 4 7.95 3.00 2.96
N CYS A 5 7.01 2.49 3.73
CA CYS A 5 5.59 2.64 3.49
C CYS A 5 5.18 4.12 3.64
N PRO A 6 4.45 4.72 2.68
CA PRO A 6 3.99 6.10 2.80
C PRO A 6 2.88 6.30 3.84
N ILE A 7 2.34 5.21 4.41
CA ILE A 7 1.29 5.24 5.43
C ILE A 7 1.91 5.15 6.84
N THR A 8 2.71 4.11 7.09
CA THR A 8 3.29 3.86 8.42
C THR A 8 4.63 4.57 8.62
N GLN A 9 5.26 5.05 7.53
CA GLN A 9 6.64 5.58 7.52
C GLN A 9 7.68 4.59 8.05
N MET A 10 7.35 3.29 8.05
CA MET A 10 8.23 2.19 8.45
C MET A 10 8.55 1.31 7.24
N GLU A 11 9.55 0.45 7.38
CA GLU A 11 9.87 -0.57 6.37
C GLU A 11 8.68 -1.52 6.17
N MET A 12 8.32 -1.76 4.91
CA MET A 12 7.22 -2.64 4.52
C MET A 12 7.58 -4.10 4.78
N ARG A 13 6.78 -4.85 5.54
CA ARG A 13 6.91 -6.31 5.66
C ARG A 13 6.14 -7.06 4.59
N ARG A 14 4.98 -6.52 4.22
CA ARG A 14 4.06 -7.09 3.23
C ARG A 14 3.73 -6.02 2.19
N PRO A 15 4.65 -5.73 1.27
CA PRO A 15 4.40 -4.73 0.25
C PRO A 15 3.29 -5.19 -0.70
N VAL A 16 2.27 -4.35 -0.86
CA VAL A 16 1.19 -4.50 -1.85
C VAL A 16 1.17 -3.31 -2.79
N ARG A 17 1.13 -3.57 -4.09
CA ARG A 17 1.09 -2.56 -5.13
C ARG A 17 -0.33 -2.37 -5.63
N ASN A 18 -0.78 -1.14 -5.76
CA ASN A 18 -2.03 -0.85 -6.46
C ASN A 18 -1.79 -0.92 -7.98
N LYS A 19 -2.52 -1.80 -8.68
CA LYS A 19 -2.40 -1.98 -10.14
C LYS A 19 -2.88 -0.77 -10.97
N VAL A 20 -3.65 0.15 -10.38
CA VAL A 20 -4.21 1.33 -11.05
C VAL A 20 -3.22 2.51 -11.04
N CYS A 21 -2.62 2.82 -9.88
CA CYS A 21 -1.68 3.94 -9.74
C CYS A 21 -0.21 3.52 -9.61
N GLY A 22 0.08 2.22 -9.51
CA GLY A 22 1.44 1.68 -9.42
C GLY A 22 2.15 1.86 -8.08
N HIS A 23 1.51 2.47 -7.09
CA HIS A 23 2.12 2.73 -5.79
C HIS A 23 2.04 1.54 -4.85
N THR A 24 3.08 1.38 -4.03
CA THR A 24 3.22 0.30 -3.07
C THR A 24 3.04 0.80 -1.64
N TYR A 25 2.39 -0.03 -0.84
CA TYR A 25 2.04 0.23 0.57
C TYR A 25 2.26 -1.02 1.39
N GLU A 26 2.23 -0.86 2.71
CA GLU A 26 2.10 -2.00 3.60
C GLU A 26 0.67 -2.55 3.57
N GLU A 27 0.53 -3.86 3.38
CA GLU A 27 -0.75 -4.58 3.27
C GLU A 27 -1.69 -4.26 4.44
N GLU A 28 -1.21 -4.44 5.66
CA GLU A 28 -2.02 -4.25 6.87
C GLU A 28 -2.53 -2.81 6.97
N ALA A 29 -1.64 -1.84 6.71
CA ALA A 29 -1.96 -0.42 6.80
C ALA A 29 -2.98 0.03 5.73
N ILE A 30 -2.82 -0.38 4.48
CA ILE A 30 -3.75 0.01 3.42
C ILE A 30 -5.10 -0.69 3.58
N VAL A 31 -5.12 -1.95 4.03
CA VAL A 31 -6.35 -2.69 4.30
C VAL A 31 -7.13 -2.04 5.43
N GLU A 32 -6.47 -1.63 6.51
CA GLU A 32 -7.10 -0.92 7.63
C GLU A 32 -7.72 0.41 7.18
N ILE A 33 -7.00 1.20 6.37
CA ILE A 33 -7.55 2.44 5.79
C ILE A 33 -8.77 2.15 4.93
N ILE A 34 -8.70 1.13 4.07
CA ILE A 34 -9.82 0.74 3.19
C ILE A 34 -11.04 0.36 4.03
N GLN A 35 -10.86 -0.49 5.04
CA GLN A 35 -11.93 -0.92 5.92
C GLN A 35 -12.54 0.27 6.70
N SER A 36 -11.70 1.12 7.29
CA SER A 36 -12.12 2.31 8.03
C SER A 36 -12.92 3.29 7.17
N ARG A 37 -12.47 3.55 5.93
CA ARG A 37 -13.17 4.43 4.98
C ARG A 37 -14.46 3.82 4.46
N LYS A 38 -14.46 2.51 4.20
CA LYS A 38 -15.66 1.75 3.79
C LYS A 38 -16.76 1.82 4.86
N GLN A 39 -16.41 1.69 6.14
CA GLN A 39 -17.35 1.88 7.24
C GLN A 39 -17.96 3.30 7.27
N ARG A 40 -17.17 4.31 6.88
CA ARG A 40 -17.63 5.71 6.74
C ARG A 40 -18.33 6.00 5.41
N LYS A 41 -18.58 5.00 4.55
CA LYS A 41 -19.12 5.14 3.18
C LYS A 41 -18.32 6.14 2.32
N LYS A 42 -17.02 6.27 2.56
CA LYS A 42 -16.12 7.16 1.81
C LYS A 42 -15.18 6.35 0.92
N LYS A 43 -14.80 6.94 -0.22
CA LYS A 43 -13.75 6.39 -1.07
C LYS A 43 -12.38 6.52 -0.39
N VAL A 44 -11.45 5.67 -0.82
CA VAL A 44 -10.10 5.61 -0.26
C VAL A 44 -9.16 6.30 -1.22
N ARG A 45 -8.66 7.46 -0.81
CA ARG A 45 -7.63 8.15 -1.59
C ARG A 45 -6.30 7.44 -1.44
N CYS A 46 -5.56 7.36 -2.54
CA CYS A 46 -4.18 6.92 -2.57
C CYS A 46 -3.36 7.68 -1.51
N PRO A 47 -2.75 7.00 -0.53
CA PRO A 47 -2.03 7.67 0.55
C PRO A 47 -0.68 8.23 0.10
N LYS A 48 -0.19 7.86 -1.09
CA LYS A 48 0.95 8.55 -1.69
C LYS A 48 0.60 10.02 -1.96
N MET A 49 1.35 10.93 -1.33
CA MET A 49 1.24 12.37 -1.56
C MET A 49 1.37 12.70 -3.05
N GLY A 50 0.47 13.54 -3.56
CA GLY A 50 0.46 13.96 -4.97
C GLY A 50 -0.27 13.02 -5.94
N CYS A 51 -0.81 11.88 -5.48
CA CYS A 51 -1.60 11.02 -6.35
C CYS A 51 -3.06 11.49 -6.46
N SER A 52 -3.57 11.56 -7.69
CA SER A 52 -4.95 11.94 -7.99
C SER A 52 -5.95 10.78 -7.85
N HIS A 53 -5.47 9.55 -7.68
CA HIS A 53 -6.34 8.38 -7.59
C HIS A 53 -7.07 8.33 -6.24
N ASP A 54 -8.40 8.48 -6.26
CA ASP A 54 -9.25 8.57 -5.07
C ASP A 54 -10.08 7.31 -4.75
N ASP A 55 -9.99 6.26 -5.58
CA ASP A 55 -10.84 5.06 -5.50
C ASP A 55 -10.03 3.77 -5.31
N VAL A 56 -9.15 3.74 -4.31
CA VAL A 56 -8.35 2.55 -4.00
C VAL A 56 -9.25 1.45 -3.42
N LYS A 57 -9.24 0.25 -4.03
CA LYS A 57 -9.96 -0.92 -3.53
C LYS A 57 -8.99 -2.04 -3.21
N ARG A 58 -9.39 -2.90 -2.27
CA ARG A 58 -8.66 -4.13 -1.94
C ARG A 58 -8.42 -5.03 -3.16
N SER A 59 -9.34 -5.02 -4.13
CA SER A 59 -9.25 -5.80 -5.37
C SER A 59 -8.25 -5.24 -6.38
N ASP A 60 -7.78 -4.02 -6.17
CA ASP A 60 -6.74 -3.38 -6.99
C ASP A 60 -5.35 -3.53 -6.36
N LEU A 61 -5.28 -3.96 -5.10
CA LEU A 61 -4.04 -4.28 -4.41
C LEU A 61 -3.58 -5.68 -4.80
N VAL A 62 -2.36 -5.75 -5.30
CA VAL A 62 -1.68 -7.00 -5.65
C VAL A 62 -0.40 -7.13 -4.82
N PRO A 63 -0.07 -8.31 -4.26
CA PRO A 63 1.20 -8.51 -3.55
C PRO A 63 2.40 -8.21 -4.45
N ASP A 64 3.38 -7.47 -3.94
CA ASP A 64 4.63 -7.19 -4.64
C ASP A 64 5.73 -8.14 -4.14
N GLU A 65 5.70 -9.37 -4.65
CA GLU A 65 6.62 -10.45 -4.23
C GLU A 65 8.09 -10.12 -4.53
N ALA A 66 8.34 -9.38 -5.61
CA ALA A 66 9.67 -8.89 -5.95
C ALA A 66 10.18 -7.93 -4.88
N LEU A 67 9.38 -6.93 -4.50
CA LEU A 67 9.77 -6.00 -3.45
C LEU A 67 9.92 -6.71 -2.10
N LYS A 68 9.01 -7.64 -1.77
CA LYS A 68 9.10 -8.44 -0.54
C LYS A 68 10.42 -9.21 -0.46
N ARG A 69 10.84 -9.85 -1.56
CA ARG A 69 12.12 -10.59 -1.64
C ARG A 69 13.32 -9.67 -1.41
N VAL A 70 13.29 -8.46 -1.96
CA VAL A 70 14.39 -7.50 -1.78
C VAL A 70 14.48 -7.05 -0.32
N ILE A 71 13.36 -6.75 0.33
CA ILE A 71 13.31 -6.32 1.74
C ILE A 71 13.81 -7.43 2.66
N ASP A 72 13.32 -8.65 2.46
CA ASP A 72 13.73 -9.84 3.21
C ASP A 72 15.24 -10.08 3.09
N SER A 73 15.78 -9.93 1.87
CA SER A 73 17.20 -10.09 1.62
C SER A 73 18.09 -8.98 2.20
N GLN A 74 17.54 -7.83 2.58
CA GLN A 74 18.30 -6.77 3.28
C GLN A 74 18.40 -7.01 4.80
N ASN A 75 17.49 -7.79 5.37
CA ASN A 75 17.47 -8.14 6.79
C ASN A 75 18.27 -9.41 7.14
N LYS A 76 19.05 -9.95 6.18
CA LYS A 76 19.84 -11.16 6.31
C LYS A 76 21.34 -10.85 6.34
#